data_AF-A0A5B6X078-F1
#
_entry.id   AF-A0A5B6X078-F1
#
_cell.length_a   1.000
_cell.length_b   1.000
_cell.length_c   1.000
_cell.angle_alpha   90.00
_cell.angle_beta   90.00
_cell.angle_gamma   90.00
#
_symmetry.space_group_name_H-M   'P 1'
#
loop_
_entity.id
_entity.type
_entity.pdbx_description
1 polymer ?
#
loop_
_entity_poly.entity_id
_entity_poly.type
_entity_poly.pdbx_seq_one_letter_code
_entity_poly.pdbx_strand_id
1 'polypeptide(L)'
;MYAMSLSSGLFLLEKPAWAVAVAAVGVILGWPFSILAFLPLTFYSLAKQFKQAFLSGAVTSVTLLFVLQALSILVDHCYYQRWTSSVFNLLVYNVLGGGESHLYGTEGPLFYIRNGFNNFNFCFILALLFLGILPIARKKYAPDLLIVISPLYIWLAFMSLQPHKEERYN
;
A
#
# COMPACT_ATOMS: atom_id res chain seq x y z
N MET A 1 1.08 7.02 0.86
CA MET A 1 0.95 7.53 2.24
C MET A 1 -0.39 8.21 2.48
N TYR A 2 -0.78 9.22 1.69
CA TYR A 2 -2.04 9.96 1.91
C TYR A 2 -3.32 9.10 1.88
N ALA A 3 -3.46 8.19 0.91
CA ALA A 3 -4.59 7.27 0.86
C ALA A 3 -4.68 6.37 2.12
N MET A 4 -3.53 6.00 2.69
CA MET A 4 -3.46 5.19 3.90
C MET A 4 -3.95 5.95 5.13
N SER A 5 -3.49 7.20 5.29
CA SER A 5 -3.93 8.08 6.37
C SER A 5 -5.43 8.41 6.26
N LEU A 6 -5.91 8.69 5.04
CA LEU A 6 -7.32 8.98 4.78
C LEU A 6 -8.21 7.75 5.05
N SER A 7 -7.79 6.57 4.58
CA SER A 7 -8.50 5.31 4.82
C SER A 7 -8.57 4.97 6.31
N SER A 8 -7.46 5.16 7.03
CA SER A 8 -7.40 4.99 8.50
C SER A 8 -8.29 5.97 9.24
N GLY A 9 -8.32 7.24 8.81
CA GLY A 9 -9.23 8.24 9.36
C GLY A 9 -10.70 7.91 9.14
N LEU A 10 -11.07 7.48 7.93
CA LEU A 10 -12.44 7.06 7.60
C LEU A 10 -12.88 5.82 8.38
N PHE A 11 -11.94 4.91 8.62
CA PHE A 11 -12.17 3.76 9.48
C PHE A 11 -12.46 4.17 10.92
N LEU A 12 -11.67 5.09 11.50
CA LEU A 12 -11.89 5.63 12.85
C LEU A 12 -13.18 6.44 12.97
N LEU A 13 -13.64 7.06 11.88
CA LEU A 13 -14.93 7.76 11.79
C LEU A 13 -16.13 6.82 11.57
N GLU A 14 -15.94 5.51 11.72
CA GLU A 14 -16.96 4.47 11.52
C GLU A 14 -17.59 4.45 10.12
N LYS A 15 -16.81 4.83 9.09
CA LYS A 15 -17.22 4.79 7.67
C LYS A 15 -16.44 3.71 6.91
N PRO A 16 -16.68 2.41 7.17
CA PRO A 16 -15.87 1.32 6.61
C PRO A 16 -15.98 1.20 5.08
N ALA A 17 -17.12 1.57 4.48
CA ALA A 17 -17.28 1.56 3.02
C ALA A 17 -16.33 2.55 2.33
N TRP A 18 -16.25 3.78 2.84
CA TRP A 18 -15.34 4.80 2.32
C TRP A 18 -13.88 4.46 2.59
N ALA A 19 -13.59 3.84 3.74
CA ALA A 19 -12.25 3.37 4.06
C ALA A 19 -11.75 2.35 3.02
N VAL A 20 -12.60 1.40 2.62
CA VAL A 20 -12.28 0.39 1.60
C VAL A 20 -12.20 0.98 0.19
N ALA A 21 -13.07 1.92 -0.16
CA ALA A 21 -12.99 2.66 -1.42
C ALA A 21 -11.65 3.40 -1.57
N VAL A 22 -11.23 4.12 -0.53
CA VAL A 22 -9.95 4.84 -0.53
C VAL A 22 -8.76 3.87 -0.52
N ALA A 23 -8.89 2.72 0.13
CA ALA A 23 -7.88 1.66 0.07
C ALA A 23 -7.71 1.12 -1.37
N ALA A 24 -8.81 0.86 -2.08
CA ALA A 24 -8.77 0.42 -3.48
C ALA A 24 -8.12 1.49 -4.39
N VAL A 25 -8.47 2.76 -4.21
CA VAL A 25 -7.82 3.89 -4.90
C VAL A 25 -6.31 3.88 -4.63
N GLY A 26 -5.90 3.74 -3.37
CA GLY A 26 -4.51 3.74 -2.95
C GLY A 26 -3.69 2.59 -3.54
N VAL A 27 -4.32 1.42 -3.72
CA VAL A 27 -3.70 0.25 -4.34
C VAL A 27 -3.55 0.42 -5.85
N ILE A 28 -4.61 0.88 -6.52
CA ILE A 28 -4.67 0.94 -7.99
C ILE A 28 -3.82 2.11 -8.53
N LEU A 29 -3.91 3.29 -7.90
CA LEU A 29 -3.07 4.44 -8.27
C LEU A 29 -1.66 4.34 -7.73
N GLY A 30 -1.49 3.60 -6.64
CA GLY A 30 -0.19 3.33 -6.06
C GLY A 30 0.48 2.14 -6.71
N TRP A 31 1.15 1.37 -5.86
CA TRP A 31 1.90 0.18 -6.27
C TRP A 31 1.15 -1.07 -5.77
N PRO A 32 1.10 -2.19 -6.53
CA PRO A 32 0.35 -3.39 -6.13
C PRO A 32 0.77 -3.94 -4.76
N PHE A 33 2.03 -3.77 -4.36
CA PHE A 33 2.52 -4.22 -3.06
C PHE A 33 1.96 -3.39 -1.88
N SER A 34 1.37 -2.22 -2.15
CA SER A 34 0.64 -1.47 -1.12
C SER A 34 -0.61 -2.20 -0.62
N ILE A 35 -1.10 -3.23 -1.33
CA ILE A 35 -2.15 -4.13 -0.85
C ILE A 35 -1.85 -4.64 0.56
N LEU A 36 -0.60 -5.04 0.83
CA LEU A 36 -0.19 -5.57 2.13
C LEU A 36 -0.43 -4.58 3.27
N ALA A 37 -0.24 -3.28 3.00
CA ALA A 37 -0.47 -2.23 3.99
C ALA A 37 -1.96 -1.99 4.24
N PHE A 38 -2.81 -2.11 3.22
CA PHE A 38 -4.27 -1.92 3.38
C PHE A 38 -4.98 -3.17 3.93
N LEU A 39 -4.34 -4.34 3.88
CA LEU A 39 -4.90 -5.65 4.20
C LEU A 39 -5.56 -5.72 5.60
N PRO A 40 -4.91 -5.30 6.71
CA PRO A 40 -5.53 -5.35 8.04
C PRO A 40 -6.78 -4.48 8.14
N LEU A 41 -6.72 -3.29 7.54
CA LEU A 41 -7.80 -2.31 7.57
C LEU A 41 -8.99 -2.76 6.72
N THR A 42 -8.75 -3.34 5.55
CA THR A 42 -9.82 -3.83 4.67
C THR A 42 -10.52 -5.03 5.27
N PHE A 43 -9.80 -6.03 5.80
CA PHE A 43 -10.42 -7.17 6.46
C PHE A 43 -11.29 -6.76 7.64
N TYR A 44 -10.81 -5.85 8.48
CA TYR A 44 -11.59 -5.39 9.63
C TYR A 44 -12.80 -4.53 9.23
N SER A 45 -12.66 -3.72 8.18
CA SER A 45 -13.79 -2.96 7.61
C SER A 45 -14.85 -3.86 6.99
N LEU A 46 -14.44 -4.94 6.31
CA LEU A 46 -15.34 -5.97 5.78
C LEU A 46 -16.04 -6.74 6.90
N ALA A 47 -15.34 -7.04 8.00
CA ALA A 47 -15.92 -7.72 9.15
C ALA A 47 -17.01 -6.87 9.83
N LYS A 48 -16.88 -5.54 9.86
CA LYS A 48 -17.91 -4.63 10.40
C LYS A 48 -19.14 -4.51 9.47
N GLN A 49 -18.93 -4.27 8.17
CA GLN A 49 -20.04 -4.00 7.22
C GLN A 49 -19.78 -4.62 5.84
N PHE A 50 -19.83 -5.95 5.76
CA PHE A 50 -19.45 -6.71 4.57
C PHE A 50 -20.09 -6.20 3.26
N LYS A 51 -21.43 -6.09 3.19
CA LYS A 51 -22.13 -5.73 1.95
C LYS A 51 -21.73 -4.34 1.41
N GLN A 52 -21.68 -3.34 2.28
CA GLN A 52 -21.38 -1.96 1.87
C GLN A 52 -19.88 -1.76 1.58
N ALA A 53 -19.02 -2.36 2.40
CA ALA A 53 -17.57 -2.35 2.20
C ALA A 53 -17.15 -3.09 0.92
N PHE A 54 -17.73 -4.27 0.67
CA PHE A 54 -17.45 -5.04 -0.52
C PHE A 54 -17.95 -4.33 -1.79
N LEU A 55 -19.19 -3.81 -1.78
CA LEU A 55 -19.73 -3.13 -2.96
C LEU A 55 -18.96 -1.84 -3.28
N SER A 56 -18.63 -1.02 -2.28
CA SER A 56 -17.83 0.19 -2.47
C SER A 56 -16.41 -0.14 -2.99
N GLY A 57 -15.75 -1.16 -2.42
CA GLY A 57 -14.46 -1.63 -2.91
C GLY A 57 -14.51 -2.19 -4.33
N ALA A 58 -15.52 -3.01 -4.66
CA ALA A 58 -15.67 -3.61 -5.98
C ALA A 58 -15.97 -2.55 -7.05
N VAL A 59 -16.91 -1.63 -6.78
CA VAL A 59 -17.27 -0.56 -7.72
C VAL A 59 -16.08 0.36 -7.97
N THR A 60 -15.38 0.80 -6.92
CA THR A 60 -14.19 1.65 -7.07
C THR A 60 -13.05 0.93 -7.80
N SER A 61 -12.84 -0.35 -7.53
CA SER A 61 -11.80 -1.11 -8.21
C SER A 61 -12.08 -1.27 -9.70
N VAL A 62 -13.30 -1.70 -10.06
CA VAL A 62 -13.71 -1.89 -11.46
C VAL A 62 -13.67 -0.57 -12.21
N THR A 63 -14.22 0.50 -11.64
CA THR A 63 -14.24 1.82 -12.31
C THR A 63 -12.84 2.36 -12.52
N LEU A 64 -11.96 2.33 -11.51
CA LEU A 64 -10.60 2.84 -11.66
C LEU A 64 -9.77 2.01 -12.63
N LEU A 65 -9.82 0.67 -12.52
CA LEU A 65 -9.09 -0.19 -13.45
C LEU A 65 -9.55 0.06 -14.89
N PHE A 66 -10.86 0.13 -15.12
CA PHE A 66 -11.39 0.39 -16.46
C PHE A 66 -10.99 1.77 -16.98
N VAL A 67 -11.21 2.83 -16.19
CA VAL A 67 -10.93 4.21 -16.62
C VAL A 67 -9.43 4.45 -16.84
N LEU A 68 -8.57 4.02 -15.92
CA LEU A 68 -7.13 4.23 -16.02
C LEU A 68 -6.53 3.38 -17.16
N GLN A 69 -6.98 2.14 -17.30
CA GLN A 69 -6.48 1.28 -18.37
C GLN A 69 -6.96 1.78 -19.75
N ALA A 70 -8.21 2.22 -19.86
CA ALA A 70 -8.74 2.81 -21.09
C ALA A 70 -7.98 4.10 -21.45
N LEU A 71 -7.72 4.97 -20.47
CA LEU A 71 -6.95 6.19 -20.67
C LEU A 71 -5.52 5.89 -21.13
N SER A 72 -4.83 4.92 -20.48
CA SER A 72 -3.49 4.51 -20.87
C SER A 72 -3.45 3.96 -22.29
N ILE A 73 -4.39 3.08 -22.66
CA ILE A 73 -4.45 2.50 -24.01
C ILE A 73 -4.74 3.58 -25.04
N LEU A 74 -5.62 4.54 -24.74
CA LEU A 74 -5.95 5.63 -25.66
C LEU A 74 -4.72 6.51 -25.91
N VAL A 75 -4.00 6.89 -24.86
CA VAL A 75 -2.76 7.66 -24.96
C VAL A 75 -1.70 6.87 -25.73
N ASP A 76 -1.46 5.62 -25.35
CA ASP A 76 -0.49 4.74 -26.02
C ASP A 76 -0.84 4.60 -27.51
N HIS A 77 -2.12 4.45 -27.86
CA HIS A 77 -2.57 4.37 -29.24
C HIS A 77 -2.33 5.67 -30.02
N CYS A 78 -2.62 6.83 -29.43
CA CYS A 78 -2.39 8.13 -30.07
C CYS A 78 -0.93 8.34 -30.48
N TYR A 79 0.02 7.94 -29.61
CA TYR A 79 1.45 8.15 -29.86
C TYR A 79 2.12 7.00 -30.64
N TYR A 80 1.86 5.74 -30.26
CA TYR A 80 2.52 4.58 -30.85
C TYR A 80 1.81 4.04 -32.10
N GLN A 81 0.59 4.51 -32.40
CA GLN A 81 -0.24 4.05 -33.52
C GLN A 81 -0.45 2.53 -33.51
N ARG A 82 -0.35 1.92 -32.32
CA ARG A 82 -0.46 0.47 -32.08
C ARG A 82 -1.32 0.25 -30.85
N TRP A 83 -2.05 -0.87 -30.85
CA TRP A 83 -2.83 -1.29 -29.68
C TRP A 83 -1.88 -1.97 -28.68
N THR A 84 -1.24 -1.16 -27.85
CA THR A 84 -0.35 -1.64 -26.78
C THR A 84 -0.72 -0.95 -25.47
N SER A 85 -0.51 -1.63 -24.34
CA SER A 85 -0.68 -1.06 -23.00
C SER A 85 0.68 -1.06 -22.30
N SER A 86 1.20 0.15 -22.06
CA SER A 86 2.44 0.36 -21.30
C SER A 86 2.34 -0.23 -19.89
N VAL A 87 1.18 -0.10 -19.25
CA VAL A 87 0.90 -0.67 -17.92
C VAL A 87 0.97 -2.19 -17.94
N PHE A 88 0.38 -2.84 -18.95
CA PHE A 88 0.41 -4.30 -19.06
C PHE A 88 1.81 -4.83 -19.34
N ASN A 89 2.57 -4.16 -20.22
CA ASN A 89 3.97 -4.52 -20.49
C ASN A 89 4.85 -4.36 -19.26
N LEU A 90 4.61 -3.33 -18.45
CA LEU A 90 5.33 -3.11 -17.20
C LEU A 90 5.02 -4.21 -16.17
N LEU A 91 3.76 -4.65 -16.05
CA LEU A 91 3.39 -5.76 -15.19
C LEU A 91 4.02 -7.08 -15.67
N VAL A 92 3.96 -7.38 -16.96
CA VAL A 92 4.60 -8.57 -17.56
C VAL A 92 6.10 -8.56 -17.26
N TYR A 93 6.78 -7.44 -17.49
CA TYR A 93 8.21 -7.31 -17.24
C TYR A 93 8.59 -7.54 -15.77
N ASN A 94 7.84 -6.94 -14.83
CA ASN A 94 8.16 -7.02 -13.40
C ASN A 94 7.71 -8.34 -12.74
N VAL A 95 6.62 -8.95 -13.21
CA VAL A 95 6.03 -10.15 -12.58
C VAL A 95 6.51 -11.45 -13.23
N LEU A 96 6.71 -11.46 -14.55
CA LEU A 96 7.13 -12.66 -15.29
C LEU A 96 8.65 -12.76 -15.47
N GLY A 97 9.43 -11.95 -14.75
CA GLY A 97 10.86 -12.16 -14.58
C GLY A 97 11.74 -11.59 -15.69
N GLY A 98 11.48 -10.36 -16.15
CA GLY A 98 12.30 -9.68 -17.15
C GLY A 98 13.53 -8.95 -16.62
N GLY A 99 13.70 -8.82 -15.30
CA GLY A 99 14.78 -8.04 -14.70
C GLY A 99 15.42 -8.73 -13.50
N GLU A 100 16.64 -9.24 -13.70
CA GLU A 100 17.57 -9.62 -12.63
C GLU A 100 17.74 -8.43 -11.66
N SER A 101 17.02 -8.45 -10.54
CA SER A 101 16.94 -7.30 -9.63
C SER A 101 18.22 -7.05 -8.81
N HIS A 102 19.28 -7.82 -9.03
CA HIS A 102 20.55 -7.72 -8.30
C HIS A 102 21.71 -7.12 -9.10
N LEU A 103 21.43 -6.52 -10.27
CA LEU A 103 22.43 -5.95 -11.17
C LEU A 103 23.41 -4.95 -10.51
N TYR A 104 23.03 -4.31 -9.41
CA TYR A 104 23.82 -3.25 -8.75
C TYR A 104 24.29 -3.57 -7.32
N GLY A 105 24.05 -4.78 -6.81
CA GLY A 105 24.39 -5.16 -5.43
C GLY A 105 23.23 -5.01 -4.44
N THR A 106 23.48 -5.36 -3.17
CA THR A 106 22.45 -5.37 -2.12
C THR A 106 22.82 -4.53 -0.91
N GLU A 107 21.92 -3.67 -0.46
CA GLU A 107 22.16 -2.85 0.74
C GLU A 107 21.96 -3.61 2.05
N GLY A 108 22.62 -3.12 3.10
CA GLY A 108 22.52 -3.66 4.45
C GLY A 108 21.16 -3.40 5.12
N PRO A 109 20.79 -4.18 6.15
CA PRO A 109 19.48 -4.14 6.80
C PRO A 109 19.13 -2.81 7.49
N LEU A 110 20.12 -1.95 7.74
CA LEU A 110 19.92 -0.62 8.35
C LEU A 110 19.25 0.38 7.39
N PHE A 111 19.22 0.12 6.08
CA PHE A 111 18.64 1.01 5.10
C PHE A 111 17.17 1.33 5.41
N TYR A 112 16.35 0.30 5.65
CA TYR A 112 14.91 0.49 5.88
C TYR A 112 14.59 1.28 7.16
N ILE A 113 15.43 1.16 8.19
CA ILE A 113 15.29 1.96 9.42
C ILE A 113 15.59 3.43 9.13
N ARG A 114 16.69 3.71 8.40
CA ARG A 114 17.06 5.09 8.00
C ARG A 114 16.00 5.70 7.08
N ASN A 115 15.52 4.93 6.10
CA ASN A 115 14.47 5.36 5.19
C ASN A 115 13.14 5.61 5.91
N GLY A 116 12.76 4.73 6.83
CA GLY A 116 11.58 4.89 7.67
C GLY A 116 11.65 6.14 8.54
N PHE A 117 12.80 6.39 9.17
CA PHE A 117 13.03 7.61 9.94
C PHE A 117 13.01 8.87 9.06
N ASN A 118 13.57 8.85 7.85
CA ASN A 118 13.54 10.01 6.96
C ASN A 118 12.11 10.35 6.48
N ASN A 119 11.31 9.33 6.14
CA ASN A 119 9.95 9.53 5.65
C ASN A 119 8.95 9.91 6.74
N PHE A 120 9.10 9.37 7.95
CA PHE A 120 8.11 9.51 9.03
C PHE A 120 8.62 10.22 10.29
N ASN A 121 9.91 10.57 10.35
CA ASN A 121 10.56 11.28 11.45
C ASN A 121 10.20 10.70 12.83
N PHE A 122 9.73 11.55 13.76
CA PHE A 122 9.32 11.14 15.11
C PHE A 122 8.12 10.19 15.13
N CYS A 123 7.25 10.23 14.13
CA CYS A 123 6.12 9.31 14.04
C CYS A 123 6.58 7.85 13.87
N PHE A 124 7.75 7.64 13.23
CA PHE A 124 8.34 6.30 13.10
C PHE A 124 8.73 5.72 14.46
N ILE A 125 9.42 6.51 15.28
CA ILE A 125 9.87 6.09 16.62
C ILE A 125 8.65 5.80 17.49
N LEU A 126 7.65 6.67 17.46
CA LEU A 126 6.42 6.47 18.24
C LEU A 126 5.67 5.22 17.80
N ALA A 127 5.61 4.96 16.48
CA ALA A 127 5.01 3.76 15.94
C ALA A 127 5.72 2.50 16.43
N LEU A 128 7.05 2.47 16.47
CA LEU A 128 7.81 1.32 16.99
C LEU A 128 7.60 1.11 18.50
N LEU A 129 7.56 2.19 19.28
CA LEU A 129 7.32 2.14 20.72
C LEU A 129 5.88 1.70 21.06
N PHE A 130 4.94 1.83 20.12
CA PHE A 130 3.55 1.44 20.34
C PHE A 130 3.40 -0.01 20.78
N LEU A 131 4.24 -0.93 20.28
CA LEU A 131 4.19 -2.34 20.68
C LEU A 131 4.50 -2.55 22.16
N GLY A 132 5.41 -1.75 22.74
CA GLY A 132 5.75 -1.76 24.16
C GLY A 132 4.74 -1.02 25.05
N ILE A 133 4.04 -0.03 24.49
CA ILE A 133 3.01 0.75 25.20
C ILE A 133 1.65 0.01 25.22
N LEU A 134 1.46 -0.94 24.31
CA LEU A 134 0.26 -1.75 24.15
C LEU A 134 -0.29 -2.40 25.44
N PRO A 135 0.53 -3.06 26.28
CA PRO A 135 0.05 -3.62 27.56
C PRO A 135 -0.39 -2.55 28.57
N ILE A 136 0.07 -1.31 28.42
CA ILE A 136 -0.21 -0.17 29.30
C ILE A 136 -1.41 0.64 28.77
N ALA A 137 -1.62 0.63 27.45
CA ALA A 137 -2.69 1.36 26.78
C ALA A 137 -4.07 0.82 27.15
N ARG A 138 -5.04 1.73 27.30
CA ARG A 138 -6.44 1.41 27.62
C ARG A 138 -7.01 0.39 26.60
N LYS A 139 -7.49 -0.76 27.09
CA LYS A 139 -8.10 -1.87 26.30
C LYS A 139 -9.18 -1.43 25.30
N LYS A 140 -9.84 -0.28 25.50
CA LYS A 140 -10.94 0.20 24.65
C LYS A 140 -10.47 0.70 23.27
N TYR A 141 -9.31 1.34 23.17
CA TYR A 141 -8.81 1.93 21.90
C TYR A 141 -7.61 1.18 21.33
N ALA A 142 -7.01 0.26 22.11
CA ALA A 142 -5.91 -0.58 21.69
C ALA A 142 -6.14 -1.38 20.40
N PRO A 143 -7.30 -2.03 20.16
CA PRO A 143 -7.48 -2.86 18.96
C PRO A 143 -7.56 -2.04 17.66
N ASP A 144 -8.30 -0.92 17.66
CA ASP A 144 -8.43 -0.07 16.47
C ASP A 144 -7.11 0.61 16.11
N LEU A 145 -6.36 1.07 17.12
CA LEU A 145 -5.06 1.71 16.93
C LEU A 145 -3.99 0.70 16.46
N LEU A 146 -4.05 -0.54 16.94
CA LEU A 146 -3.25 -1.65 16.44
C LEU A 146 -3.46 -1.89 14.95
N ILE A 147 -4.71 -1.88 14.48
CA ILE A 147 -5.03 -2.10 13.07
C ILE A 147 -4.47 -0.97 12.21
N VAL A 148 -4.52 0.28 12.69
CA VAL A 148 -3.97 1.44 11.96
C VAL A 148 -2.43 1.42 11.90
N ILE A 149 -1.75 0.88 12.92
CA ILE A 149 -0.28 0.85 13.00
C ILE A 149 0.31 -0.45 12.41
N SER A 150 -0.44 -1.57 12.41
CA SER A 150 -0.07 -2.85 11.80
C SER A 150 0.54 -2.79 10.39
N PRO A 151 0.10 -1.90 9.49
CA PRO A 151 0.64 -1.77 8.13
C PRO A 151 2.12 -1.39 8.11
N LEU A 152 2.57 -0.59 9.08
CA LEU A 152 3.97 -0.19 9.21
C LEU A 152 4.84 -1.40 9.57
N TYR A 153 4.37 -2.27 10.47
CA TYR A 153 5.08 -3.48 10.85
C TYR A 153 5.11 -4.52 9.73
N ILE A 154 3.97 -4.74 9.06
CA ILE A 154 3.87 -5.66 7.92
C ILE A 154 4.80 -5.19 6.80
N TRP A 155 4.79 -3.89 6.50
CA TRP A 155 5.64 -3.31 5.48
C TRP A 155 7.12 -3.44 5.84
N LEU A 156 7.53 -3.09 7.06
CA LEU A 156 8.92 -3.24 7.52
C LEU A 156 9.38 -4.69 7.47
N ALA A 157 8.57 -5.63 7.94
CA ALA A 157 8.90 -7.06 7.94
C ALA A 157 9.05 -7.60 6.50
N PHE A 158 8.08 -7.31 5.64
CA PHE A 158 8.10 -7.75 4.25
C PHE A 158 9.30 -7.20 3.49
N MET A 159 9.56 -5.90 3.63
CA MET A 159 10.67 -5.23 2.98
C MET A 159 12.02 -5.70 3.51
N SER A 160 12.15 -5.96 4.81
CA SER A 160 13.39 -6.47 5.41
C SER A 160 13.75 -7.89 4.98
N LEU A 161 12.77 -8.67 4.49
CA LEU A 161 13.00 -10.01 3.95
C LEU A 161 13.47 -9.98 2.48
N GLN A 162 13.28 -8.86 1.77
CA GLN A 162 13.68 -8.72 0.38
C GLN A 162 15.10 -8.13 0.29
N PRO A 163 15.99 -8.70 -0.54
CA PRO A 163 17.31 -8.10 -0.74
C PRO A 163 17.15 -6.74 -1.42
N HIS A 164 17.59 -5.68 -0.74
CA HIS A 164 17.38 -4.31 -1.20
C HIS A 164 18.39 -3.94 -2.28
N LYS A 165 17.94 -3.34 -3.39
CA LYS A 165 18.85 -2.86 -4.46
C LYS A 165 19.70 -1.72 -3.92
N GLU A 166 20.99 -1.69 -4.26
CA GLU A 166 21.78 -0.46 -4.09
C GLU A 166 21.30 0.60 -5.08
N GLU A 167 20.73 1.70 -4.57
CA GLU A 167 20.47 2.90 -5.38
C GLU A 167 21.74 3.78 -5.37
N ARG A 168 22.73 3.43 -6.21
CA ARG A 168 23.87 4.31 -6.45
C ARG A 168 23.45 5.44 -7.39
N TYR A 169 23.05 6.56 -6.81
CA TYR A 169 23.04 7.84 -7.50
C TYR A 169 24.48 8.35 -7.58
N ASN A 170 25.18 8.01 -8.66
CA ASN A 170 26.45 8.66 -9.04
C ASN A 170 26.18 10.02 -9.68
#